data_AF-A0A6P1F6P1-F1
#
_entry.id   AF-A0A6P1F6P1-F1
#
_cell.length_a   1.000
_cell.length_b   1.000
_cell.length_c   1.000
_cell.angle_alpha   90.00
_cell.angle_beta   90.00
_cell.angle_gamma   90.00
#
_symmetry.space_group_name_H-M   'P 1'
#
loop_
_entity.id
_entity.type
_entity.pdbx_description
1 polymer ?
#
loop_
_entity_poly.entity_id
_entity_poly.type
_entity_poly.pdbx_seq_one_letter_code
_entity_poly.pdbx_strand_id
1 'polypeptide(L)'
;MKLSRAVVVYSLLRLAMFAAVFVLVYLPSRTFLDSELTAAVTAGIVAAVASMSLSYIVLRKPRERIAEAIYERRKDVPRKATDDDIEDAALDAARDER
;
A
#
# COMPACT_ATOMS: atom_id res chain seq x y z
N MET A 1 -12.05 8.34 -13.15
CA MET A 1 -12.73 8.00 -11.88
C MET A 1 -12.54 6.56 -11.39
N LYS A 2 -11.90 5.62 -12.14
CA LYS A 2 -11.74 4.21 -11.70
C LYS A 2 -10.67 4.01 -10.60
N LEU A 3 -9.59 4.81 -10.62
CA LEU A 3 -8.48 4.69 -9.66
C LEU A 3 -8.91 5.08 -8.23
N SER A 4 -9.68 6.16 -8.07
CA SER A 4 -10.21 6.58 -6.77
C SER A 4 -11.10 5.51 -6.14
N ARG A 5 -11.98 4.89 -6.93
CA ARG A 5 -12.81 3.77 -6.47
C ARG A 5 -11.97 2.57 -6.04
N ALA A 6 -10.94 2.20 -6.81
CA ALA A 6 -10.07 1.07 -6.48
C ALA A 6 -9.30 1.31 -5.17
N VAL A 7 -8.77 2.52 -4.97
CA VAL A 7 -8.09 2.92 -3.73
C VAL A 7 -9.05 2.90 -2.55
N VAL A 8 -10.27 3.45 -2.70
CA VAL A 8 -11.29 3.44 -1.64
C VAL A 8 -11.69 2.01 -1.27
N VAL A 9 -11.98 1.15 -2.26
CA VAL A 9 -12.35 -0.25 -2.00
C VAL A 9 -11.21 -1.01 -1.32
N TYR A 10 -9.97 -0.80 -1.76
CA TYR A 10 -8.79 -1.41 -1.13
C TYR A 10 -8.63 -0.96 0.33
N SER A 11 -8.77 0.34 0.60
CA SER A 11 -8.70 0.89 1.97
C SER A 11 -9.83 0.36 2.85
N LEU A 12 -11.06 0.27 2.33
CA LEU A 12 -12.20 -0.29 3.04
C LEU A 12 -12.00 -1.78 3.35
N LEU A 13 -11.45 -2.56 2.41
CA LEU A 13 -11.12 -3.97 2.64
C LEU A 13 -10.07 -4.13 3.75
N ARG A 14 -9.04 -3.27 3.77
CA ARG A 14 -8.04 -3.27 4.84
C ARG A 14 -8.67 -2.94 6.20
N LEU A 15 -9.53 -1.93 6.23
CA LEU A 15 -10.23 -1.54 7.46
C LEU A 15 -11.17 -2.64 7.95
N ALA A 16 -11.91 -3.28 7.05
CA ALA A 16 -12.77 -4.41 7.37
C ALA A 16 -11.99 -5.62 7.89
N MET A 17 -10.84 -5.94 7.27
CA MET A 17 -9.94 -6.98 7.76
C MET A 17 -9.40 -6.67 9.16
N PHE A 18 -8.95 -5.44 9.39
CA PHE A 18 -8.51 -5.01 10.72
C PHE A 18 -9.64 -5.16 11.74
N ALA A 19 -10.85 -4.66 11.44
CA ALA A 19 -11.99 -4.76 12.31
C ALA A 19 -12.34 -6.22 12.64
N ALA A 20 -12.31 -7.11 11.64
CA ALA A 20 -12.58 -8.54 11.85
C ALA A 20 -11.53 -9.20 12.76
N VAL A 21 -10.23 -8.95 12.52
CA VAL A 21 -9.16 -9.48 13.36
C VAL A 21 -9.23 -8.88 14.78
N PHE A 22 -9.53 -7.59 14.89
CA PHE A 22 -9.68 -6.91 16.17
C PHE A 22 -10.80 -7.53 17.00
N VAL A 23 -11.99 -7.75 16.42
CA VAL A 23 -13.11 -8.40 17.13
C VAL A 23 -12.73 -9.81 17.57
N LEU A 24 -12.04 -10.58 16.71
CA LEU A 24 -11.57 -11.94 17.03
C LEU A 24 -10.59 -11.99 18.21
N VAL A 25 -9.73 -10.98 18.36
CA VAL A 25 -8.76 -10.92 19.46
C VAL A 25 -9.36 -10.27 20.70
N TYR A 26 -10.13 -9.18 20.53
CA TYR A 26 -10.67 -8.38 21.62
C TYR A 26 -11.70 -9.13 22.48
N LEU A 27 -12.61 -9.88 21.84
CA LEU A 27 -13.65 -10.65 22.54
C LEU A 27 -13.06 -11.62 23.59
N PRO A 28 -12.12 -12.51 23.25
CA PRO A 28 -11.48 -13.37 24.24
C PRO A 28 -10.58 -12.59 25.19
N SER A 29 -9.89 -11.53 24.74
CA SER A 29 -9.06 -10.70 25.62
C SER A 29 -9.84 -10.09 26.80
N ARG A 30 -11.14 -9.79 26.63
CA ARG A 30 -12.00 -9.33 27.74
C ARG A 30 -12.21 -10.36 28.84
N THR A 31 -12.00 -11.65 28.57
CA THR A 31 -12.14 -12.73 29.57
C THR A 31 -10.84 -12.95 30.35
N PHE A 32 -9.68 -12.64 29.76
CA PHE A 32 -8.36 -12.92 30.36
C PHE A 32 -7.69 -11.71 31.02
N LEU A 33 -8.17 -10.49 30.76
CA LEU A 33 -7.56 -9.25 31.26
C LEU A 33 -8.55 -8.51 32.15
N ASP A 34 -8.10 -8.10 33.34
CA ASP A 34 -8.93 -7.45 34.36
C ASP A 34 -9.32 -6.00 34.01
N SER A 35 -8.60 -5.37 33.08
CA SER A 35 -8.84 -4.00 32.63
C SER A 35 -9.30 -3.96 31.18
N GLU A 36 -10.49 -3.39 30.94
CA GLU A 36 -11.01 -3.20 29.58
C GLU A 36 -10.06 -2.35 28.72
N LEU A 37 -9.41 -1.34 29.30
CA LEU A 37 -8.46 -0.50 28.57
C LEU A 37 -7.25 -1.31 28.11
N THR A 38 -6.67 -2.13 29.00
CA THR A 38 -5.53 -2.98 28.66
C THR A 38 -5.93 -4.01 27.59
N ALA A 39 -7.11 -4.61 27.72
CA ALA A 39 -7.63 -5.54 26.72
C ALA A 39 -7.80 -4.89 25.34
N ALA A 40 -8.39 -3.70 25.29
CA ALA A 40 -8.58 -2.96 24.04
C ALA A 40 -7.25 -2.58 23.38
N VAL A 41 -6.30 -2.07 24.17
CA VAL A 41 -4.99 -1.65 23.65
C VAL A 41 -4.19 -2.85 23.13
N THR A 42 -4.08 -3.93 23.92
CA THR A 42 -3.35 -5.13 23.50
C THR A 42 -3.98 -5.78 22.28
N ALA A 43 -5.30 -5.96 22.27
CA ALA A 43 -6.00 -6.51 21.12
C ALA A 43 -5.85 -5.61 19.88
N GLY A 44 -5.84 -4.28 20.07
CA GLY A 44 -5.61 -3.30 19.01
C GLY A 44 -4.26 -3.46 18.34
N ILE A 45 -3.20 -3.55 19.13
CA ILE A 45 -1.82 -3.71 18.62
C ILE A 45 -1.67 -5.06 17.89
N VAL A 46 -2.13 -6.15 18.50
CA VAL A 46 -2.06 -7.49 17.91
C VAL A 46 -2.83 -7.54 16.59
N ALA A 47 -4.05 -6.99 16.57
CA ALA A 47 -4.87 -6.94 15.37
C ALA A 47 -4.28 -6.06 14.28
N ALA A 48 -3.64 -4.94 14.63
CA ALA A 48 -2.99 -4.05 13.67
C ALA A 48 -1.86 -4.78 12.95
N VAL A 49 -0.97 -5.45 13.70
CA VAL A 49 0.15 -6.20 13.12
C VAL A 49 -0.35 -7.40 12.30
N ALA A 50 -1.28 -8.19 12.85
CA ALA A 50 -1.79 -9.37 12.18
C ALA A 50 -2.57 -9.02 10.90
N SER A 51 -3.47 -8.04 10.96
CA SER A 51 -4.24 -7.60 9.78
C SER A 51 -3.37 -6.90 8.75
N MET A 52 -2.32 -6.18 9.15
CA MET A 52 -1.36 -5.60 8.23
C MET A 52 -0.65 -6.70 7.43
N SER A 53 -0.13 -7.74 8.10
CA SER A 53 0.48 -8.89 7.44
C SER A 53 -0.51 -9.63 6.54
N LEU A 54 -1.72 -9.90 7.02
CA LEU A 54 -2.75 -10.61 6.26
C LEU A 54 -3.21 -9.81 5.03
N SER A 55 -3.30 -8.48 5.16
CA SER A 55 -3.59 -7.57 4.06
C SER A 55 -2.58 -7.69 2.93
N TYR A 56 -1.29 -7.88 3.22
CA TYR A 56 -0.28 -8.03 2.17
C TYR A 56 -0.44 -9.32 1.36
N ILE A 57 -0.92 -10.39 2.00
CA ILE A 57 -1.07 -11.71 1.39
C ILE A 57 -2.40 -11.79 0.63
N VAL A 58 -3.51 -11.47 1.31
CA VAL A 58 -4.87 -11.66 0.78
C VAL A 58 -5.22 -10.64 -0.29
N LEU A 59 -4.75 -9.39 -0.16
CA LEU A 59 -5.09 -8.30 -1.07
C LEU A 59 -4.05 -8.08 -2.19
N ARG A 60 -3.27 -9.12 -2.52
CA ARG A 60 -2.23 -9.08 -3.56
C ARG A 60 -2.79 -8.69 -4.94
N LYS A 61 -3.88 -9.31 -5.38
CA LYS A 61 -4.54 -9.01 -6.67
C LYS A 61 -5.01 -7.56 -6.81
N PRO A 62 -5.78 -6.99 -5.85
CA PRO A 62 -6.16 -5.58 -5.93
C PRO A 62 -4.95 -4.63 -5.92
N ARG A 63 -3.87 -4.98 -5.19
CA ARG A 63 -2.61 -4.20 -5.21
C ARG A 63 -1.96 -4.18 -6.59
N GLU A 64 -1.86 -5.33 -7.25
CA GLU A 64 -1.30 -5.45 -8.60
C GLU A 64 -2.09 -4.61 -9.61
N ARG A 65 -3.43 -4.64 -9.55
CA ARG A 65 -4.28 -3.80 -10.41
C ARG A 65 -4.08 -2.30 -10.19
N ILE A 66 -3.85 -1.87 -8.95
CA ILE A 66 -3.56 -0.46 -8.65
C ILE A 66 -2.19 -0.07 -9.21
N ALA A 67 -1.18 -0.93 -9.06
CA ALA A 67 0.16 -0.70 -9.60
C ALA A 67 0.14 -0.58 -11.13
N GLU A 68 -0.54 -1.51 -11.81
CA GLU A 68 -0.72 -1.50 -13.26
C GLU A 68 -1.46 -0.23 -13.71
N ALA A 69 -2.55 0.16 -13.03
CA ALA A 69 -3.28 1.38 -13.38
C ALA A 69 -2.49 2.67 -13.13
N ILE A 70 -1.53 2.68 -12.20
CA ILE A 70 -0.60 3.80 -12.00
C ILE A 70 0.45 3.81 -13.11
N TYR A 71 1.02 2.64 -13.43
CA TYR A 71 1.99 2.50 -14.52
C TYR A 71 1.39 2.97 -15.84
N GLU A 72 0.19 2.50 -16.18
CA GLU A 72 -0.52 2.88 -17.41
C GLU A 72 -0.83 4.37 -17.51
N ARG A 73 -0.98 5.06 -16.37
CA ARG A 73 -1.13 6.52 -16.36
C ARG A 73 0.19 7.27 -16.50
N ARG A 74 1.29 6.68 -16.03
CA ARG A 74 2.61 7.32 -16.06
C ARG A 74 3.36 7.04 -17.36
N LYS A 75 3.07 5.94 -18.06
CA LYS A 75 3.76 5.58 -19.30
C LYS A 75 3.60 6.63 -20.41
N ASP A 76 2.44 7.28 -20.46
CA ASP A 76 2.11 8.29 -21.48
C ASP A 76 2.47 9.71 -21.03
N VAL A 77 2.96 9.88 -19.80
CA VAL A 77 3.49 11.16 -19.32
C VAL A 77 4.95 11.23 -19.76
N PRO A 78 5.33 12.22 -20.60
CA PRO A 78 6.72 12.38 -20.99
C PRO A 78 7.59 12.48 -19.74
N ARG A 79 8.53 11.54 -19.58
CA ARG A 79 9.55 11.65 -18.54
C ARG A 79 10.31 12.95 -18.81
N LYS A 80 10.39 13.82 -17.82
CA LYS A 80 11.27 14.99 -17.89
C LYS A 80 12.70 14.46 -18.03
N ALA A 81 13.44 14.94 -19.04
CA ALA A 81 14.85 14.60 -19.20
C ALA A 81 15.56 14.80 -17.86
N THR A 82 16.22 13.74 -17.43
CA THR A 82 17.07 13.74 -16.24
C THR A 82 18.39 14.42 -16.56
N ASP A 83 19.14 14.83 -15.53
CA ASP A 83 20.46 15.43 -15.72
C ASP A 83 21.38 14.49 -16.51
N ASP A 84 21.42 13.21 -16.12
CA ASP A 84 22.14 12.14 -16.85
C ASP A 84 21.74 12.06 -18.34
N ASP A 85 20.45 12.19 -18.68
CA ASP A 85 20.00 12.11 -20.08
C ASP A 85 20.51 13.32 -20.91
N ILE A 86 20.68 14.47 -20.26
CA ILE A 86 21.18 15.70 -20.91
C ILE A 86 22.70 15.61 -21.08
N GLU A 87 23.41 15.10 -20.05
CA GLU A 87 24.86 14.89 -20.10
C GLU A 87 25.24 13.88 -21.18
N ASP A 88 24.53 12.74 -21.25
CA ASP A 88 24.76 11.71 -22.27
C ASP A 88 24.49 12.25 -23.68
N ALA A 89 23.38 12.99 -23.88
CA ALA A 89 23.07 13.59 -25.17
C ALA A 89 24.12 14.61 -25.62
N ALA A 90 24.70 15.37 -24.68
CA ALA A 90 25.79 16.31 -24.98
C ALA A 90 27.10 15.59 -25.33
N LEU A 91 27.40 14.47 -24.66
CA LEU A 91 28.57 13.64 -24.93
C LEU A 91 28.49 12.94 -26.29
N ASP A 92 27.31 12.43 -26.66
CA ASP A 92 27.10 11.78 -27.95
C ASP A 92 27.18 12.79 -29.10
N ALA A 93 26.56 13.97 -28.96
CA ALA A 93 26.69 15.05 -29.95
C ALA A 93 28.15 15.49 -30.17
N ALA A 94 28.95 15.55 -29.09
CA ALA A 94 30.37 15.89 -29.17
C ALA A 94 31.25 14.79 -29.78
N ARG A 95 30.78 13.52 -29.79
CA ARG A 95 31.47 12.40 -30.43
C ARG A 95 31.22 12.33 -31.94
N ASP A 96 30.01 12.69 -32.38
CA ASP A 96 29.63 12.65 -33.79
C ASP A 96 30.22 13.81 -34.64
N GLU A 97 30.68 14.90 -34.01
CA GLU A 97 31.33 16.05 -34.68
C GLU A 97 32.84 15.87 -34.96
N ARG A 98 33.45 14.74 -34.59
CA ARG A 98 34.87 14.43 -34.81
C ARG A 98 35.10 13.40 -35.91
#